data_AF-A0A382YXU8-F1
#
_entry.id   AF-A0A382YXU8-F1
#
_cell.length_a   1.000
_cell.length_b   1.000
_cell.length_c   1.000
_cell.angle_alpha   90.00
_cell.angle_beta   90.00
_cell.angle_gamma   90.00
#
_symmetry.space_group_name_H-M   'P 1'
#
loop_
_entity.id
_entity.type
_entity.pdbx_description
1 polymer ?
#
loop_
_entity_poly.entity_id
_entity_poly.type
_entity_poly.pdbx_seq_one_letter_code
_entity_poly.pdbx_strand_id
1 'polypeptide(L)'
;YIILILFLSFTIYSCAKKTSTSSTTTDTSTTATSTCTGTSSGSGPTIGSVTLEEAAYLSSCFGGTKIKLEFKNNSSAQYNQYSYSGSSCTGTASTISTSCIESITVSSTTVTKQTYIDGSLGSNVTGYDTTGSIDGTTTYMNFSADNASVFYYNQASTQSRLDSNAYFFWKFTKQ
;
A
#
# COMPACT_ATOMS: atom_id res chain seq x y z
N TYR A 1 -11.92 3.79 40.32
CA TYR A 1 -13.06 3.57 39.40
C TYR A 1 -12.54 2.69 38.28
N ILE A 2 -12.96 1.42 38.24
CA ILE A 2 -12.51 0.45 37.24
C ILE A 2 -13.42 0.59 36.02
N ILE A 3 -12.86 0.90 34.85
CA ILE A 3 -13.60 0.85 33.58
C ILE A 3 -13.39 -0.54 32.99
N LEU A 4 -14.46 -1.34 33.02
CA LEU A 4 -14.60 -2.60 32.31
C LEU A 4 -14.80 -2.29 30.82
N ILE A 5 -13.87 -2.69 29.95
CA ILE A 5 -14.06 -2.63 28.50
C ILE A 5 -14.75 -3.92 28.06
N LEU A 6 -16.06 -3.83 27.79
CA LEU A 6 -16.86 -4.88 27.17
C LEU A 6 -16.53 -4.95 25.67
N PHE A 7 -15.94 -6.06 25.25
CA PHE A 7 -15.80 -6.41 23.84
C PHE A 7 -17.18 -6.75 23.27
N LEU A 8 -17.78 -5.81 22.55
CA LEU A 8 -19.02 -6.05 21.80
C LEU A 8 -18.66 -6.67 20.44
N SER A 9 -18.76 -7.99 20.36
CA SER A 9 -18.62 -8.77 19.13
C SER A 9 -19.74 -8.43 18.16
N PHE A 10 -19.43 -7.76 17.06
CA PHE A 10 -20.35 -7.59 15.94
C PHE A 10 -20.05 -8.65 14.88
N THR A 11 -20.70 -9.81 14.99
CA THR A 11 -20.78 -10.79 13.91
C THR A 11 -21.82 -10.32 12.90
N ILE A 12 -21.39 -9.96 11.70
CA ILE A 12 -22.29 -9.85 10.54
C ILE A 12 -22.08 -11.09 9.69
N TYR A 13 -23.13 -11.90 9.66
CA TYR A 13 -23.31 -13.09 8.85
C TYR A 13 -23.84 -12.70 7.45
N SER A 14 -23.49 -13.51 6.45
CA SER A 14 -23.95 -13.54 5.04
C SER A 14 -23.06 -12.77 4.04
N CYS A 15 -22.66 -13.32 2.90
CA CYS A 15 -23.38 -14.26 2.06
C CYS A 15 -22.47 -15.32 1.40
N ALA A 16 -23.05 -16.50 1.21
CA ALA A 16 -22.44 -17.71 0.70
C ALA A 16 -22.11 -17.65 -0.80
N LYS A 17 -21.05 -18.37 -1.20
CA LYS A 17 -20.96 -19.00 -2.52
C LYS A 17 -20.62 -20.49 -2.35
N LYS A 18 -21.68 -21.32 -2.36
CA LYS A 18 -21.73 -22.76 -2.67
C LYS A 18 -21.09 -22.99 -4.06
N THR A 19 -20.42 -24.06 -4.49
CA THR A 19 -20.02 -25.43 -4.08
C THR A 19 -19.07 -25.89 -5.22
N SER A 20 -18.06 -26.78 -5.15
CA SER A 20 -18.00 -28.15 -4.63
C SER A 20 -16.58 -28.74 -4.70
N THR A 21 -16.22 -29.53 -3.68
CA THR A 21 -15.34 -30.73 -3.68
C THR A 21 -13.83 -30.50 -3.84
N SER A 22 -12.89 -31.00 -3.02
CA SER A 22 -12.90 -32.08 -2.03
C SER A 22 -11.87 -31.81 -0.94
N SER A 23 -12.09 -32.39 0.23
CA SER A 23 -11.20 -32.35 1.38
C SER A 23 -9.80 -32.88 1.06
N THR A 24 -8.77 -32.09 1.39
CA THR A 24 -7.50 -32.62 1.88
C THR A 24 -6.91 -31.58 2.83
N THR A 25 -6.89 -31.93 4.11
CA THR A 25 -6.16 -31.21 5.16
C THR A 25 -4.67 -31.25 4.84
N THR A 26 -4.14 -30.14 4.36
CA THR A 26 -2.73 -29.81 4.47
C THR A 26 -2.67 -28.40 5.00
N ASP A 27 -2.16 -28.23 6.22
CA ASP A 27 -1.73 -26.95 6.77
C ASP A 27 -0.64 -26.37 5.86
N THR A 28 -1.07 -25.70 4.81
CA THR A 28 -0.24 -24.77 4.04
C THR A 28 -0.78 -23.41 4.38
N SER A 29 0.07 -22.55 4.93
CA SER A 29 -0.20 -21.12 5.08
C SER A 29 -0.64 -20.58 3.71
N THR A 30 -1.95 -20.53 3.49
CA THR A 30 -2.55 -20.02 2.26
C THR A 30 -2.54 -18.51 2.37
N THR A 31 -1.38 -17.92 2.09
CA THR A 31 -1.32 -16.51 1.70
C THR A 31 -2.25 -16.35 0.52
N ALA A 32 -3.40 -15.71 0.71
CA ALA A 32 -4.29 -15.36 -0.37
C ALA A 32 -3.53 -14.37 -1.27
N THR A 33 -3.03 -14.84 -2.41
CA THR A 33 -2.28 -14.03 -3.36
C THR A 33 -3.28 -13.32 -4.27
N SER A 34 -3.65 -12.08 -3.95
CA SER A 34 -4.44 -11.24 -4.86
C SER A 34 -3.54 -10.70 -5.97
N THR A 35 -3.56 -11.31 -7.15
CA THR A 35 -2.78 -10.82 -8.30
C THR A 35 -3.53 -9.72 -9.04
N CYS A 36 -2.90 -8.57 -9.23
CA CYS A 36 -3.45 -7.51 -10.08
C CYS A 36 -3.46 -7.92 -11.54
N THR A 37 -4.58 -7.64 -12.22
CA THR A 37 -4.68 -7.72 -13.68
C THR A 37 -4.79 -6.30 -14.24
N GLY A 38 -3.82 -5.91 -15.05
CA GLY A 38 -3.82 -4.64 -15.76
C GLY A 38 -3.25 -4.85 -17.15
N THR A 39 -3.91 -4.29 -18.15
CA THR A 39 -3.32 -4.21 -19.50
C THR A 39 -2.28 -3.10 -19.48
N SER A 40 -1.05 -3.43 -19.89
CA SER A 40 0.04 -2.46 -19.98
C SER A 40 -0.40 -1.25 -20.81
N SER A 41 -0.05 -0.06 -20.32
CA SER A 41 -0.25 1.22 -21.01
C SER A 41 1.06 1.83 -21.50
N GLY A 42 2.19 1.11 -21.35
CA GLY A 42 3.53 1.61 -21.65
C GLY A 42 4.04 2.69 -20.67
N SER A 43 3.24 3.03 -19.66
CA SER A 43 3.56 4.02 -18.63
C SER A 43 2.79 3.70 -17.35
N GLY A 44 3.39 4.04 -16.21
CA GLY A 44 2.77 4.02 -14.90
C GLY A 44 2.00 5.33 -14.63
N PRO A 45 1.58 5.57 -13.38
CA PRO A 45 0.82 6.77 -13.05
C PRO A 45 1.67 8.03 -13.22
N THR A 46 1.01 9.13 -13.61
CA THR A 46 1.61 10.46 -13.61
C THR A 46 1.28 11.17 -12.30
N ILE A 47 2.31 11.46 -11.52
CA ILE A 47 2.25 12.15 -10.23
C ILE A 47 2.79 13.56 -10.45
N GLY A 48 1.89 14.53 -10.63
CA GLY A 48 2.29 15.88 -11.01
C GLY A 48 2.86 15.97 -12.42
N SER A 49 4.09 16.46 -12.53
CA SER A 49 4.83 16.51 -13.80
C SER A 49 5.69 15.27 -14.05
N VAL A 50 5.67 14.28 -13.15
CA VAL A 50 6.51 13.08 -13.25
C VAL A 50 5.64 11.89 -13.64
N THR A 51 5.91 11.31 -14.81
CA THR A 51 5.34 10.02 -15.20
C THR A 51 6.26 8.89 -14.72
N LEU A 52 5.74 8.04 -13.83
CA LEU A 52 6.43 6.82 -13.44
C LEU A 52 6.35 5.78 -14.56
N GLU A 53 7.32 4.88 -14.62
CA GLU A 53 7.28 3.75 -15.54
C GLU A 53 6.45 2.58 -14.97
N GLU A 54 5.94 1.74 -15.86
CA GLU A 54 5.37 0.44 -15.53
C GLU A 54 6.49 -0.52 -15.09
N ALA A 55 6.87 -0.41 -13.82
CA ALA A 55 8.01 -1.11 -13.24
C ALA A 55 7.76 -1.47 -11.76
N ALA A 56 8.67 -2.24 -11.18
CA ALA A 56 8.71 -2.50 -9.76
C ALA A 56 9.51 -1.41 -9.03
N TYR A 57 8.97 -0.95 -7.92
CA TYR A 57 9.61 -0.01 -7.02
C TYR A 57 9.61 -0.60 -5.62
N LEU A 58 10.76 -0.58 -4.97
CA LEU A 58 10.93 -1.15 -3.63
C LEU A 58 11.15 -0.02 -2.62
N SER A 59 10.50 -0.14 -1.47
CA SER A 59 10.65 0.81 -0.38
C SER A 59 11.99 0.65 0.34
N SER A 60 12.42 1.71 1.02
CA SER A 60 13.37 1.60 2.14
C SER A 60 12.85 0.62 3.20
N CYS A 61 13.76 -0.04 3.92
CA CYS A 61 13.39 -0.88 5.07
C CYS A 61 12.94 -0.03 6.25
N PHE A 62 11.91 -0.46 6.96
CA PHE A 62 11.53 0.13 8.24
C PHE A 62 10.90 -0.87 9.18
N GLY A 63 11.42 -0.95 10.41
CA GLY A 63 10.85 -1.80 11.45
C GLY A 63 10.74 -3.27 11.03
N GLY A 64 11.64 -3.73 10.14
CA GLY A 64 11.56 -5.09 9.59
C GLY A 64 10.47 -5.25 8.52
N THR A 65 10.03 -4.16 7.88
CA THR A 65 9.05 -4.18 6.80
C THR A 65 9.58 -3.49 5.55
N LYS A 66 9.29 -4.07 4.38
CA LYS A 66 9.43 -3.44 3.07
C LYS A 66 8.13 -3.55 2.28
N ILE A 67 7.91 -2.62 1.37
CA ILE A 67 6.80 -2.64 0.43
C ILE A 67 7.37 -2.63 -0.98
N LYS A 68 6.83 -3.46 -1.88
CA LYS A 68 7.04 -3.37 -3.32
C LYS A 68 5.73 -2.96 -3.99
N LEU A 69 5.80 -1.88 -4.75
CA LEU A 69 4.74 -1.44 -5.66
C LEU A 69 5.19 -1.75 -7.08
N GLU A 70 4.46 -2.62 -7.76
CA GLU A 70 4.74 -2.96 -9.15
C GLU A 70 3.59 -2.49 -10.02
N PHE A 71 3.80 -1.34 -10.67
CA PHE A 71 2.80 -0.75 -11.55
C PHE A 71 2.59 -1.65 -12.74
N LYS A 72 1.32 -1.96 -13.03
CA LYS A 72 0.89 -2.75 -14.18
C LYS A 72 0.36 -1.90 -15.32
N ASN A 73 0.01 -0.66 -15.01
CA ASN A 73 -0.37 0.41 -15.94
C ASN A 73 -0.48 1.72 -15.16
N ASN A 74 -1.10 2.73 -15.77
CA ASN A 74 -1.30 4.06 -15.19
C ASN A 74 -2.30 4.14 -14.01
N SER A 75 -3.02 3.06 -13.69
CA SER A 75 -4.11 3.08 -12.71
C SER A 75 -4.15 1.86 -11.77
N SER A 76 -3.21 0.92 -11.92
CA SER A 76 -3.14 -0.31 -11.14
C SER A 76 -1.71 -0.66 -10.74
N ALA A 77 -1.54 -1.16 -9.51
CA ALA A 77 -0.28 -1.62 -8.97
C ALA A 77 -0.44 -2.85 -8.10
N GLN A 78 0.45 -3.83 -8.27
CA GLN A 78 0.58 -4.92 -7.32
C GLN A 78 1.29 -4.41 -6.07
N TYR A 79 0.61 -4.51 -4.93
CA TYR A 79 1.17 -4.23 -3.61
C TYR A 79 1.66 -5.53 -2.97
N ASN A 80 2.93 -5.58 -2.60
CA ASN A 80 3.48 -6.65 -1.78
C ASN A 80 4.14 -6.05 -0.54
N GLN A 81 3.76 -6.52 0.63
CA GLN A 81 4.43 -6.18 1.88
C GLN A 81 5.21 -7.39 2.39
N TYR A 82 6.48 -7.16 2.68
CA TYR A 82 7.43 -8.13 3.18
C TYR A 82 7.74 -7.80 4.63
N SER A 83 7.46 -8.74 5.53
CA SER A 83 7.84 -8.65 6.94
C SER A 83 9.02 -9.56 7.21
N TYR A 84 9.93 -9.12 8.07
CA TYR A 84 11.15 -9.81 8.47
C TYR A 84 11.18 -9.98 9.99
N SER A 85 11.85 -11.03 10.47
CA SER A 85 11.93 -11.34 11.91
C SER A 85 12.76 -10.34 12.73
N GLY A 86 13.47 -9.42 12.08
CA GLY A 86 14.26 -8.36 12.70
C GLY A 86 14.12 -7.03 11.94
N SER A 87 14.68 -5.95 12.50
CA SER A 87 14.46 -4.59 11.99
C SER A 87 15.24 -4.22 10.72
N SER A 88 16.20 -5.04 10.28
CA SER A 88 17.12 -4.74 9.18
C SER A 88 16.58 -5.07 7.77
N CYS A 89 15.46 -5.81 7.68
CA CYS A 89 14.92 -6.34 6.43
C CYS A 89 15.94 -7.12 5.58
N THR A 90 16.84 -7.84 6.24
CA THR A 90 17.86 -8.69 5.59
C THR A 90 17.45 -10.15 5.62
N GLY A 91 17.88 -10.92 4.61
CA GLY A 91 17.57 -12.35 4.50
C GLY A 91 16.21 -12.61 3.85
N THR A 92 15.60 -13.75 4.17
CA THR A 92 14.29 -14.15 3.65
C THR A 92 13.17 -13.50 4.46
N ALA A 93 12.17 -12.94 3.78
CA ALA A 93 10.98 -12.42 4.45
C ALA A 93 10.24 -13.56 5.18
N SER A 94 9.86 -13.33 6.43
CA SER A 94 9.09 -14.29 7.24
C SER A 94 7.63 -14.35 6.82
N THR A 95 7.10 -13.26 6.27
CA THR A 95 5.73 -13.18 5.78
C THR A 95 5.66 -12.27 4.58
N ILE A 96 4.84 -12.65 3.60
CA ILE A 96 4.52 -11.84 2.43
C ILE A 96 3.01 -11.71 2.38
N SER A 97 2.50 -10.49 2.34
CA SER A 97 1.10 -10.19 2.08
C SER A 97 0.98 -9.45 0.76
N THR A 98 0.02 -9.86 -0.06
CA THR A 98 -0.13 -9.37 -1.42
C THR A 98 -1.56 -8.87 -1.63
N SER A 99 -1.69 -7.66 -2.17
CA SER A 99 -2.97 -7.01 -2.45
C SER A 99 -2.92 -6.30 -3.78
N CYS A 100 -4.08 -6.03 -4.37
CA CYS A 100 -4.16 -5.22 -5.57
C CYS A 100 -4.60 -3.79 -5.27
N ILE A 101 -3.84 -2.81 -5.77
CA ILE A 101 -4.27 -1.41 -5.81
C ILE A 101 -4.88 -1.16 -7.19
N GLU A 102 -6.16 -0.81 -7.21
CA GLU A 102 -6.90 -0.50 -8.43
C GLU A 102 -7.47 0.91 -8.41
N SER A 103 -7.74 1.43 -9.61
CA SER A 103 -8.39 2.74 -9.81
C SER A 103 -7.63 3.91 -9.18
N ILE A 104 -6.29 3.88 -9.21
CA ILE A 104 -5.45 4.98 -8.70
C ILE A 104 -5.80 6.26 -9.46
N THR A 105 -6.52 7.16 -8.80
CA THR A 105 -7.02 8.39 -9.41
C THR A 105 -6.57 9.58 -8.58
N VAL A 106 -5.89 10.53 -9.22
CA VAL A 106 -5.53 11.80 -8.57
C VAL A 106 -6.80 12.60 -8.31
N SER A 107 -7.06 12.89 -7.03
CA SER A 107 -8.27 13.57 -6.58
C SER A 107 -7.99 15.04 -6.24
N SER A 108 -6.77 15.37 -5.79
CA SER A 108 -6.38 16.75 -5.48
C SER A 108 -4.86 16.94 -5.49
N THR A 109 -4.43 18.20 -5.43
CA THR A 109 -3.04 18.57 -5.16
C THR A 109 -2.95 19.20 -3.78
N THR A 110 -1.98 18.77 -2.98
CA THR A 110 -1.76 19.28 -1.63
C THR A 110 -0.27 19.60 -1.44
N VAL A 111 0.06 20.64 -0.69
CA VAL A 111 1.45 20.84 -0.26
C VAL A 111 1.67 19.89 0.91
N THR A 112 2.46 18.84 0.71
CA THR A 112 2.73 17.86 1.76
C THR A 112 4.13 18.06 2.31
N LYS A 113 4.22 18.09 3.63
CA LYS A 113 5.49 18.01 4.34
C LYS A 113 5.63 16.58 4.82
N GLN A 114 6.45 15.78 4.13
CA GLN A 114 6.59 14.37 4.49
C GLN A 114 7.11 14.27 5.92
N THR A 115 6.43 13.52 6.76
CA THR A 115 7.08 12.97 7.95
C THR A 115 7.78 11.70 7.50
N TYR A 116 9.10 11.74 7.47
CA TYR A 116 9.89 10.57 7.17
C TYR A 116 9.74 9.55 8.29
N ILE A 117 10.14 8.34 7.94
CA ILE A 117 10.09 7.17 8.79
C ILE A 117 10.86 7.33 10.12
N ASP A 118 11.88 8.18 10.16
CA ASP A 118 12.65 8.53 11.37
C ASP A 118 12.01 9.65 12.20
N GLY A 119 10.80 10.10 11.84
CA GLY A 119 10.08 11.20 12.47
C GLY A 119 10.59 12.58 12.07
N SER A 120 11.63 12.67 11.23
CA SER A 120 12.07 13.95 10.70
C SER A 120 11.06 14.47 9.67
N LEU A 121 10.91 15.79 9.63
CA LEU A 121 10.09 16.44 8.61
C LEU A 121 10.97 16.70 7.39
N GLY A 122 10.52 16.23 6.24
CA GLY A 122 11.08 16.59 4.96
C GLY A 122 10.87 18.06 4.62
N SER A 123 11.48 18.44 3.49
CA SER A 123 11.15 19.72 2.85
C SER A 123 9.71 19.69 2.36
N ASN A 124 9.13 20.87 2.15
CA ASN A 124 7.85 20.94 1.46
C ASN A 124 8.04 20.40 0.05
N VAL A 125 7.25 19.41 -0.33
CA VAL A 125 7.15 18.96 -1.72
C VAL A 125 5.66 18.95 -2.09
N THR A 126 5.38 19.00 -3.39
CA THR A 126 4.01 18.86 -3.86
C THR A 126 3.57 17.40 -3.71
N GLY A 127 2.57 17.16 -2.89
CA GLY A 127 1.87 15.88 -2.78
C GLY A 127 0.63 15.86 -3.66
N TYR A 128 0.24 14.65 -4.03
CA TYR A 128 -0.91 14.36 -4.86
C TYR A 128 -1.75 13.34 -4.12
N ASP A 129 -2.90 13.79 -3.61
CA ASP A 129 -3.85 12.88 -3.02
C ASP A 129 -4.51 12.08 -4.13
N THR A 130 -4.62 10.80 -3.86
CA THR A 130 -5.23 9.84 -4.75
C THR A 130 -6.21 8.99 -3.96
N THR A 131 -7.30 8.64 -4.61
CA THR A 131 -8.22 7.62 -4.11
C THR A 131 -7.98 6.36 -4.93
N GLY A 132 -8.02 5.21 -4.27
CA GLY A 132 -7.95 3.92 -4.93
C GLY A 132 -8.73 2.87 -4.16
N SER A 133 -8.60 1.62 -4.59
CA SER A 133 -9.20 0.46 -3.93
C SER A 133 -8.11 -0.57 -3.66
N ILE A 134 -7.99 -1.03 -2.41
CA ILE A 134 -7.15 -2.16 -2.01
C ILE A 134 -8.07 -3.32 -1.69
N ASP A 135 -8.01 -4.39 -2.48
CA ASP A 135 -8.85 -5.59 -2.33
C ASP A 135 -10.35 -5.26 -2.16
N GLY A 136 -10.84 -4.27 -2.93
CA GLY A 136 -12.23 -3.81 -2.90
C GLY A 136 -12.56 -2.77 -1.82
N THR A 137 -11.60 -2.40 -0.97
CA THR A 137 -11.76 -1.39 0.08
C THR A 137 -11.18 -0.06 -0.39
N THR A 138 -11.99 1.01 -0.36
CA THR A 138 -11.51 2.36 -0.66
C THR A 138 -10.38 2.75 0.28
N THR A 139 -9.27 3.20 -0.31
CA THR A 139 -8.09 3.69 0.40
C THR A 139 -7.77 5.11 -0.07
N TYR A 140 -7.19 5.89 0.84
CA TYR A 140 -6.73 7.25 0.57
C TYR A 140 -5.21 7.22 0.61
N MET A 141 -4.57 7.69 -0.46
CA MET A 141 -3.13 7.60 -0.62
C MET A 141 -2.57 8.96 -1.03
N ASN A 142 -1.38 9.30 -0.53
CA ASN A 142 -0.65 10.48 -0.96
C ASN A 142 0.64 10.05 -1.66
N PHE A 143 0.85 10.55 -2.87
CA PHE A 143 2.06 10.34 -3.63
C PHE A 143 2.83 11.66 -3.76
N SER A 144 4.16 11.58 -3.74
CA SER A 144 5.04 12.64 -4.20
C SER A 144 6.17 12.01 -5.00
N ALA A 145 6.53 12.56 -6.14
CA ALA A 145 7.57 11.99 -7.00
C ALA A 145 8.71 13.00 -7.20
N ASP A 146 9.93 12.61 -6.83
CA ASP A 146 11.14 13.41 -7.09
C ASP A 146 11.50 13.33 -8.58
N ASN A 147 11.41 12.13 -9.14
CA ASN A 147 11.66 11.81 -10.55
C ASN A 147 11.05 10.45 -10.90
N ALA A 148 11.19 10.03 -12.17
CA ALA A 148 10.63 8.77 -12.65
C ALA A 148 11.13 7.51 -11.91
N SER A 149 12.24 7.60 -11.17
CA SER A 149 12.84 6.48 -10.44
C SER A 149 12.64 6.54 -8.92
N VAL A 150 12.18 7.66 -8.37
CA VAL A 150 12.07 7.87 -6.92
C VAL A 150 10.78 8.60 -6.59
N PHE A 151 9.94 7.97 -5.77
CA PHE A 151 8.73 8.58 -5.24
C PHE A 151 8.53 8.20 -3.77
N TYR A 152 7.63 8.91 -3.11
CA TYR A 152 7.20 8.69 -1.75
C TYR A 152 5.72 8.35 -1.75
N TYR A 153 5.34 7.43 -0.88
CA TYR A 153 3.98 6.94 -0.76
C TYR A 153 3.58 6.80 0.69
N ASN A 154 2.35 7.19 0.99
CA ASN A 154 1.68 6.93 2.24
C ASN A 154 0.20 6.58 1.99
N GLN A 155 -0.42 5.84 2.92
CA GLN A 155 -1.80 5.37 2.85
C GLN A 155 -2.54 5.58 4.17
N ALA A 156 -3.84 5.80 4.08
CA ALA A 156 -4.73 5.91 5.23
C ALA A 156 -6.12 5.36 4.90
N SER A 157 -6.84 4.95 5.95
CA SER A 157 -8.24 4.48 5.83
C SER A 157 -9.25 5.61 5.59
N THR A 158 -8.88 6.86 5.86
CA THR A 158 -9.72 8.05 5.62
C THR A 158 -8.86 9.23 5.16
N GLN A 159 -9.42 10.11 4.33
CA GLN A 159 -8.75 11.35 3.92
C GLN A 159 -8.31 12.19 5.13
N SER A 160 -9.19 12.35 6.13
CA SER A 160 -8.89 13.13 7.34
C SER A 160 -7.66 12.62 8.11
N ARG A 161 -7.37 11.31 8.07
CA ARG A 161 -6.18 10.73 8.70
C ARG A 161 -4.93 10.93 7.86
N LEU A 162 -5.06 10.95 6.53
CA LEU A 162 -3.99 11.33 5.61
C LEU A 162 -3.55 12.77 5.87
N ASP A 163 -4.52 13.69 6.00
CA ASP A 163 -4.26 15.12 6.19
C ASP A 163 -3.73 15.46 7.59
N SER A 164 -4.21 14.76 8.63
CA SER A 164 -3.88 15.07 10.03
C SER A 164 -2.67 14.31 10.57
N ASN A 165 -2.24 13.23 9.92
CA ASN A 165 -1.23 12.30 10.45
C ASN A 165 -0.76 11.28 9.41
N ALA A 166 -0.29 11.75 8.26
CA ALA A 166 0.54 10.95 7.36
C ALA A 166 1.89 10.63 8.05
N TYR A 167 1.88 9.68 8.99
CA TYR A 167 2.98 9.43 9.92
C TYR A 167 4.27 8.97 9.23
N PHE A 168 4.17 8.24 8.12
CA PHE A 168 5.32 7.60 7.49
C PHE A 168 5.24 7.61 5.96
N PHE A 169 6.15 8.33 5.33
CA PHE A 169 6.38 8.23 3.89
C PHE A 169 7.44 7.18 3.61
N TRP A 170 7.03 6.09 2.97
CA TRP A 170 7.95 5.12 2.40
C TRP A 170 8.60 5.73 1.18
N LYS A 171 9.93 5.78 1.16
CA LYS A 171 10.69 6.13 -0.04
C LYS A 171 10.80 4.91 -0.92
N PHE A 172 10.29 5.00 -2.14
CA PHE A 172 10.37 3.96 -3.16
C PHE A 172 11.44 4.30 -4.19
N THR A 173 12.22 3.29 -4.57
CA THR A 173 13.22 3.39 -5.64
C THR A 173 12.95 2.30 -6.67
N LYS A 174 12.97 2.68 -7.94
CA LYS A 174 12.85 1.76 -9.08
C LYS A 174 13.89 0.64 -8.97
N GLN A 175 13.47 -0.59 -9.21
CA GLN A 175 14.31 -1.80 -9.22
C GLN A 175 14.80 -2.13 -10.62
#